data_AF-A0A8J5XYC7-F1
#
_entry.id   AF-A0A8J5XYC7-F1
#
_cell.length_a   1.000
_cell.length_b   1.000
_cell.length_c   1.000
_cell.angle_alpha   90.00
_cell.angle_beta   90.00
_cell.angle_gamma   90.00
#
_symmetry.space_group_name_H-M   'P 1'
#
loop_
_entity.id
_entity.type
_entity.pdbx_description
1 polymer ?
#
loop_
_entity_poly.entity_id
_entity_poly.type
_entity_poly.pdbx_seq_one_letter_code
_entity_poly.pdbx_strand_id
1 'polypeptide(L)'
;MVIYLFILQSCFLHKYSGEMGLDTMIVILSSYFISSALVIFNQHLTMGLPEPPIDLTNPGILLFSIGIIGNFYHHYLLSKLRSQGPNKEYKIPKGGLFGFVICPHYLFEVLVFWGFAFISQTLFSFAYAMGTTFYLLGRSSATRKWYLSKFEKFPMNVKAMIPFLF
;
A
#
# COMPACT_ATOMS: atom_id res chain seq x y z
N MET A 1 -14.12 -4.92 -1.17
CA MET A 1 -14.08 -3.53 -1.70
C MET A 1 -12.64 -3.04 -1.92
N VAL A 2 -11.78 -3.02 -0.90
CA VAL A 2 -10.38 -2.52 -0.99
C VAL A 2 -9.53 -3.23 -2.06
N ILE A 3 -9.65 -4.56 -2.15
CA ILE A 3 -8.89 -5.40 -3.08
C ILE A 3 -9.25 -5.09 -4.55
N TYR A 4 -10.53 -4.87 -4.85
CA TYR A 4 -10.98 -4.55 -6.21
C TYR A 4 -10.46 -3.20 -6.70
N LEU A 5 -10.33 -2.22 -5.80
CA LEU A 5 -9.72 -0.92 -6.10
C LEU A 5 -8.24 -1.07 -6.48
N PHE A 6 -7.48 -1.89 -5.74
CA PHE A 6 -6.08 -2.16 -6.07
C PHE A 6 -5.90 -2.97 -7.36
N ILE A 7 -6.84 -3.88 -7.67
CA ILE A 7 -6.87 -4.61 -8.94
C ILE A 7 -7.11 -3.64 -10.10
N LEU A 8 -8.13 -2.78 -10.00
CA LEU A 8 -8.42 -1.77 -11.04
C LEU A 8 -7.24 -0.83 -11.25
N GLN A 9 -6.65 -0.34 -10.17
CA GLN A 9 -5.46 0.50 -10.23
C GLN A 9 -4.29 -0.20 -10.92
N SER A 10 -4.09 -1.49 -10.67
CA SER A 10 -3.07 -2.29 -11.34
C SER A 10 -3.39 -2.46 -12.83
N CYS A 11 -4.62 -2.80 -13.20
CA CYS A 11 -5.03 -2.95 -14.60
C CYS A 11 -4.87 -1.65 -15.42
N PHE A 12 -5.14 -0.48 -14.83
CA PHE A 12 -5.11 0.79 -15.55
C PHE A 12 -3.74 1.48 -15.54
N LEU A 13 -2.92 1.31 -14.49
CA LEU A 13 -1.65 2.06 -14.35
C LEU A 13 -0.41 1.20 -14.54
N HIS A 14 -0.46 -0.11 -14.30
CA HIS A 14 0.72 -0.97 -14.46
C HIS A 14 0.87 -1.48 -15.89
N LYS A 15 1.83 -0.91 -16.62
CA LYS A 15 2.50 -1.63 -17.71
C LYS A 15 3.52 -2.59 -17.07
N TYR A 16 3.17 -3.87 -17.01
CA TYR A 16 4.05 -4.92 -16.51
C TYR A 16 5.22 -5.14 -17.48
N SER A 17 6.45 -5.11 -16.96
CA SER A 17 7.67 -5.23 -17.77
C SER A 17 8.34 -6.61 -17.70
N GLY A 18 7.72 -7.55 -16.97
CA GLY A 18 8.20 -8.92 -16.77
C GLY A 18 7.07 -9.85 -16.27
N GLU A 19 7.26 -11.15 -16.47
CA GLU A 19 6.33 -12.20 -16.01
C GLU A 19 6.54 -12.47 -14.52
N MET A 20 5.42 -12.64 -13.80
CA MET A 20 5.45 -13.03 -12.39
C MET A 20 5.50 -14.56 -12.30
N GLY A 21 6.36 -15.09 -11.43
CA GLY A 21 6.39 -16.52 -11.15
C GLY A 21 5.04 -17.03 -10.66
N LEU A 22 4.60 -18.20 -11.16
CA LEU A 22 3.32 -18.81 -10.83
C LEU A 22 3.19 -19.11 -9.32
N ASP A 23 4.31 -19.46 -8.68
CA ASP A 23 4.42 -19.65 -7.24
C ASP A 23 4.00 -18.40 -6.47
N THR A 24 4.51 -17.24 -6.87
CA THR A 24 4.21 -15.96 -6.22
C THR A 24 2.76 -15.57 -6.49
N MET A 25 2.25 -15.82 -7.70
CA MET A 25 0.85 -15.57 -8.04
C MET A 25 -0.11 -16.38 -7.16
N ILE A 26 0.14 -17.68 -7.01
CA ILE A 26 -0.71 -18.57 -6.20
C ILE A 26 -0.71 -18.14 -4.74
N VAL A 27 0.46 -17.81 -4.17
CA VAL A 27 0.58 -17.34 -2.78
C VAL A 27 -0.21 -16.05 -2.57
N ILE A 28 -0.06 -15.08 -3.48
CA ILE A 28 -0.76 -13.80 -3.41
C ILE A 28 -2.27 -14.01 -3.49
N LEU A 29 -2.76 -14.75 -4.49
CA LEU A 29 -4.19 -15.01 -4.66
C LEU A 29 -4.80 -15.74 -3.46
N SER A 30 -4.11 -16.77 -2.97
CA SER A 30 -4.53 -17.52 -1.79
C SER A 30 -4.59 -16.63 -0.55
N SER A 31 -3.60 -15.77 -0.35
CA SER A 31 -3.56 -14.83 0.78
C SER A 31 -4.74 -13.84 0.75
N TYR A 32 -5.11 -13.34 -0.43
CA TYR A 32 -6.24 -12.44 -0.59
C TYR A 32 -7.59 -13.15 -0.42
N PHE A 33 -7.70 -14.39 -0.91
CA PHE A 33 -8.90 -15.20 -0.72
C PHE A 33 -9.14 -15.48 0.76
N ILE A 34 -8.12 -15.96 1.47
CA ILE A 34 -8.18 -16.24 2.91
C ILE A 34 -8.52 -14.96 3.70
N SER A 35 -7.83 -13.86 3.40
CA SER A 35 -8.08 -12.58 4.08
C SER A 35 -9.53 -12.11 3.89
N SER A 36 -10.08 -12.25 2.67
CA SER A 36 -11.47 -11.87 2.38
C SER A 36 -12.47 -12.76 3.11
N ALA A 37 -12.24 -14.07 3.12
CA ALA A 37 -13.08 -15.03 3.85
C ALA A 37 -13.06 -14.76 5.36
N LEU A 38 -11.90 -14.44 5.94
CA LEU A 38 -11.75 -14.09 7.35
C LEU A 38 -12.49 -12.80 7.70
N VAL A 39 -12.47 -11.78 6.85
CA VAL A 39 -13.25 -10.55 7.08
C VAL A 39 -14.75 -10.84 7.12
N ILE A 40 -15.25 -11.63 6.15
CA ILE A 40 -16.67 -12.02 6.10
C ILE A 40 -17.05 -12.83 7.34
N PHE A 41 -16.21 -13.78 7.73
CA PHE A 41 -16.43 -14.60 8.92
C PHE A 41 -16.45 -13.75 10.20
N ASN A 42 -15.50 -12.83 10.37
CA ASN A 42 -15.49 -11.90 11.51
C ASN A 42 -16.73 -11.02 11.53
N GLN A 43 -17.19 -10.53 10.37
CA GLN A 43 -18.43 -9.77 10.29
C GLN A 43 -19.63 -10.59 10.76
N HIS A 44 -19.73 -11.86 10.37
CA HIS A 44 -20.77 -12.77 10.86
C HIS A 44 -20.74 -12.95 12.38
N LEU A 45 -19.56 -13.06 12.99
CA LEU A 45 -19.41 -13.17 14.44
C LEU A 45 -19.77 -11.88 15.19
N THR A 46 -19.66 -10.72 14.53
CA THR A 46 -19.83 -9.40 15.17
C THR A 46 -21.28 -8.90 15.07
N MET A 47 -22.14 -9.49 14.23
CA MET A 47 -23.52 -9.04 13.98
C MET A 47 -24.48 -9.04 15.20
N GLY A 48 -24.05 -9.56 16.35
CA GLY A 48 -24.83 -9.56 17.60
C GLY A 48 -24.14 -8.90 18.79
N LEU A 49 -22.99 -8.28 18.59
CA LEU A 49 -22.25 -7.59 19.66
C LEU A 49 -22.71 -6.13 19.77
N PRO A 50 -22.66 -5.54 20.98
CA PRO A 50 -22.92 -4.12 21.16
C PRO A 50 -21.94 -3.28 20.33
N GLU A 51 -22.45 -2.21 19.73
CA GLU A 51 -21.65 -1.28 18.93
C GLU A 51 -20.55 -0.65 19.81
N PRO A 52 -19.36 -0.38 19.23
CA PRO A 52 -18.27 0.23 19.98
C PRO A 52 -18.69 1.60 20.52
N PRO A 53 -18.31 1.96 21.75
CA PRO A 53 -18.71 3.22 22.39
C PRO A 53 -18.11 4.46 21.72
N ILE A 54 -17.11 4.29 20.85
CA ILE A 54 -16.46 5.34 20.08
C ILE A 54 -16.66 5.03 18.61
N ASP A 55 -17.42 5.87 17.91
CA ASP A 55 -17.59 5.77 16.46
C ASP A 55 -16.35 6.35 15.74
N LEU A 56 -15.55 5.46 15.14
CA LEU A 56 -14.39 5.81 14.34
C LEU A 56 -14.68 5.80 12.84
N THR A 57 -15.94 5.63 12.44
CA THR A 57 -16.35 5.49 11.04
C THR A 57 -16.01 6.73 10.22
N ASN A 58 -16.39 7.92 10.70
CA ASN A 58 -16.13 9.19 10.02
C ASN A 58 -14.62 9.47 9.79
N PRO A 59 -13.75 9.41 10.82
CA PRO A 59 -12.31 9.56 10.59
C PRO A 59 -11.74 8.41 9.75
N GLY A 60 -12.29 7.20 9.87
CA GLY A 60 -11.90 6.06 9.05
C GLY A 60 -12.18 6.24 7.56
N ILE A 61 -13.36 6.75 7.19
CA ILE A 61 -13.72 7.08 5.81
C ILE A 61 -12.77 8.15 5.25
N LEU A 62 -12.50 9.21 6.03
CA LEU A 62 -11.57 10.27 5.62
C LEU A 62 -10.16 9.71 5.34
N LEU A 63 -9.63 8.91 6.28
CA LEU A 63 -8.34 8.23 6.15
C LEU A 63 -8.29 7.32 4.92
N PHE A 64 -9.34 6.54 4.71
CA PHE A 64 -9.47 5.62 3.59
C PHE A 64 -9.47 6.36 2.24
N SER A 65 -10.24 7.45 2.13
CA SER A 65 -10.29 8.29 0.93
C SER A 65 -8.94 8.95 0.63
N ILE A 66 -8.28 9.53 1.64
CA ILE A 66 -6.94 10.12 1.48
C ILE A 66 -5.93 9.05 1.04
N GLY A 67 -5.99 7.86 1.65
CA GLY A 67 -5.17 6.71 1.29
C GLY A 67 -5.32 6.32 -0.18
N ILE A 68 -6.55 6.14 -0.67
CA ILE A 68 -6.79 5.75 -2.07
C ILE A 68 -6.30 6.83 -3.03
N ILE A 69 -6.66 8.10 -2.81
CA ILE A 69 -6.31 9.19 -3.71
C ILE A 69 -4.79 9.35 -3.77
N GLY A 70 -4.12 9.33 -2.60
CA GLY A 70 -2.67 9.42 -2.53
C GLY A 70 -1.98 8.23 -3.17
N ASN A 71 -2.46 7.00 -2.94
CA ASN A 71 -1.90 5.80 -3.56
C ASN A 71 -2.04 5.88 -5.09
N PHE A 72 -3.22 6.24 -5.61
CA PHE A 72 -3.48 6.43 -7.03
C PHE A 72 -2.55 7.46 -7.67
N TYR A 73 -2.45 8.65 -7.07
CA TYR A 73 -1.61 9.74 -7.57
C TYR A 73 -0.13 9.32 -7.70
N HIS A 74 0.42 8.63 -6.70
CA HIS A 74 1.82 8.20 -6.73
C HIS A 74 2.07 7.04 -7.70
N HIS A 75 1.10 6.15 -7.88
CA HIS A 75 1.17 5.12 -8.93
C HIS A 75 1.07 5.72 -10.34
N TYR A 76 0.24 6.74 -10.53
CA TYR A 76 0.16 7.49 -11.79
C TYR A 76 1.51 8.12 -12.14
N LEU A 77 2.17 8.75 -11.17
CA LEU A 77 3.50 9.33 -11.36
C LEU A 77 4.55 8.27 -11.72
N LEU A 78 4.53 7.10 -11.07
CA LEU A 78 5.40 5.97 -11.40
C LEU A 78 5.15 5.43 -12.81
N SER A 79 3.90 5.36 -13.25
CA SER A 79 3.54 4.90 -14.60
C SER A 79 4.12 5.83 -15.67
N LYS A 80 4.03 7.16 -15.46
CA LYS A 80 4.58 8.17 -16.36
C LYS A 80 6.11 8.09 -16.49
N LEU A 81 6.82 7.68 -15.44
CA LEU A 81 8.27 7.50 -15.48
C LEU A 81 8.68 6.29 -16.32
N ARG A 82 7.88 5.22 -16.31
CA ARG A 82 8.12 4.01 -17.13
C ARG A 82 7.86 4.24 -18.61
N SER A 83 6.99 5.18 -18.98
CA SER A 83 6.68 5.48 -20.39
C SER A 83 7.70 6.36 -21.10
N GLN A 84 8.68 6.94 -20.39
CA GLN A 84 9.61 7.96 -20.91
C GLN A 84 11.03 7.43 -21.23
N GLY A 85 11.18 6.22 -21.77
CA GLY A 85 12.49 5.77 -22.23
C GLY A 85 12.51 4.45 -23.01
N PRO A 86 13.33 4.34 -24.08
CA PRO A 86 13.54 3.09 -24.83
C PRO A 86 14.40 2.06 -24.08
N ASN A 87 15.22 2.50 -23.11
CA ASN A 87 16.03 1.64 -22.26
C ASN A 87 15.34 1.48 -20.89
N LYS A 88 15.22 0.24 -20.40
CA LYS A 88 14.66 -0.14 -19.08
C LYS A 88 15.50 0.35 -17.89
N GLU A 89 16.11 1.53 -17.97
CA GLU A 89 16.86 2.12 -16.88
C GLU A 89 15.91 2.61 -15.79
N TYR A 90 16.17 2.16 -14.56
CA TYR A 90 15.47 2.66 -13.39
C TYR A 90 15.79 4.14 -13.22
N LYS A 91 14.78 5.00 -13.28
CA LYS A 91 14.91 6.43 -12.98
C LYS A 91 14.43 6.71 -11.57
N ILE A 92 15.10 7.64 -10.88
CA ILE A 92 14.67 8.12 -9.57
C ILE A 92 13.36 8.91 -9.77
N PRO A 93 12.24 8.51 -9.15
CA PRO A 93 10.99 9.22 -9.28
C PRO A 93 11.09 10.63 -8.68
N LYS A 94 10.60 11.63 -9.40
CA LYS A 94 10.54 13.04 -8.95
C LYS A 94 9.10 13.55 -9.04
N GLY A 95 8.65 14.24 -7.99
CA GLY A 95 7.30 14.81 -7.87
C GLY A 95 6.52 14.27 -6.65
N GLY A 96 5.53 15.02 -6.16
CA GLY A 96 4.74 14.63 -4.99
C GLY A 96 5.59 14.37 -3.73
N LEU A 97 5.26 13.30 -2.99
CA LEU A 97 6.01 12.90 -1.79
C LEU A 97 7.32 12.15 -2.11
N PHE A 98 7.65 11.86 -3.37
CA PHE A 98 8.91 11.19 -3.73
C PHE A 98 10.16 12.00 -3.39
N GLY A 99 10.02 13.31 -3.12
CA GLY A 99 11.10 14.15 -2.59
C GLY A 99 11.43 13.89 -1.11
N PHE A 100 10.52 13.26 -0.36
CA PHE A 100 10.66 13.02 1.08
C PHE A 100 10.78 11.53 1.41
N VAL A 101 10.06 10.67 0.69
CA VAL A 101 10.05 9.21 0.91
C VAL A 101 10.24 8.44 -0.39
N ILE A 102 10.90 7.29 -0.33
CA ILE A 102 11.21 6.47 -1.51
C ILE A 102 9.96 5.79 -2.07
N CYS A 103 9.09 5.30 -1.18
CA CYS A 103 7.86 4.61 -1.54
C CYS A 103 6.63 5.29 -0.91
N PRO A 104 6.22 6.48 -1.39
CA PRO A 104 5.05 7.17 -0.86
C PRO A 104 3.75 6.37 -1.06
N HIS A 105 3.66 5.57 -2.12
CA HIS A 105 2.51 4.69 -2.35
C HIS A 105 2.30 3.68 -1.22
N TYR A 106 3.37 3.14 -0.61
CA TYR A 106 3.25 2.25 0.56
C TYR A 106 2.72 2.96 1.79
N LEU A 107 3.10 4.22 2.00
CA LEU A 107 2.54 5.03 3.08
C LEU A 107 1.01 5.18 2.92
N PHE A 108 0.57 5.52 1.71
CA PHE A 108 -0.86 5.65 1.43
C PHE A 108 -1.60 4.32 1.51
N GLU A 109 -0.96 3.22 1.12
CA GLU A 109 -1.52 1.87 1.27
C GLU A 109 -1.72 1.52 2.75
N VAL A 110 -0.77 1.85 3.63
CA VAL A 110 -0.93 1.73 5.08
C VAL A 110 -2.13 2.57 5.56
N LEU A 111 -2.27 3.82 5.10
CA LEU A 111 -3.43 4.67 5.46
C LEU A 111 -4.78 4.06 5.02
N VAL A 112 -4.83 3.40 3.87
CA VAL A 112 -6.03 2.67 3.42
C VAL A 112 -6.39 1.56 4.41
N PHE A 113 -5.43 0.75 4.85
CA PHE A 113 -5.69 -0.33 5.79
C PHE A 113 -6.06 0.16 7.20
N TRP A 114 -5.46 1.27 7.66
CA TRP A 114 -5.87 1.91 8.92
C TRP A 114 -7.26 2.55 8.82
N GLY A 115 -7.59 3.19 7.70
CA GLY A 115 -8.96 3.67 7.45
C GLY A 115 -9.98 2.54 7.47
N PHE A 116 -9.65 1.40 6.85
CA PHE A 116 -10.48 0.19 6.92
C PHE A 116 -10.61 -0.35 8.35
N ALA A 117 -9.53 -0.38 9.14
CA ALA A 117 -9.57 -0.80 10.54
C ALA A 117 -10.47 0.11 11.39
N PHE A 118 -10.45 1.42 11.14
CA PHE A 118 -11.30 2.39 11.83
C PHE A 118 -12.78 2.29 11.43
N ILE A 119 -13.08 1.91 10.19
CA ILE A 119 -14.47 1.68 9.73
C ILE A 119 -15.01 0.35 10.29
N SER A 120 -14.21 -0.73 10.21
CA SER A 120 -14.68 -2.05 10.64
C SER A 120 -14.65 -2.23 12.17
N GLN A 121 -13.76 -1.51 12.86
CA GLN A 121 -13.54 -1.57 14.31
C GLN A 121 -13.41 -2.99 14.89
N THR A 122 -12.95 -3.95 14.09
CA THR A 122 -12.71 -5.34 14.53
C THR A 122 -11.25 -5.56 14.89
N LEU A 123 -11.00 -6.44 15.87
CA LEU A 123 -9.64 -6.83 16.25
C LEU A 123 -8.85 -7.38 15.06
N PHE A 124 -9.51 -8.15 14.19
CA PHE A 124 -8.91 -8.68 12.97
C PHE A 124 -8.45 -7.56 12.03
N SER A 125 -9.29 -6.55 11.76
CA SER A 125 -8.91 -5.45 10.87
C SER A 125 -7.74 -4.63 11.42
N PHE A 126 -7.66 -4.43 12.75
CA PHE A 126 -6.51 -3.78 13.39
C PHE A 126 -5.24 -4.61 13.29
N ALA A 127 -5.31 -5.91 13.59
CA ALA A 127 -4.16 -6.81 13.45
C ALA A 127 -3.66 -6.88 12.01
N TYR A 128 -4.58 -6.91 11.04
CA TYR A 128 -4.27 -6.90 9.62
C TYR A 128 -3.59 -5.58 9.19
N ALA A 129 -4.12 -4.43 9.60
CA ALA A 129 -3.50 -3.13 9.32
C ALA A 129 -2.09 -3.01 9.91
N MET A 130 -1.89 -3.52 11.12
CA MET A 130 -0.57 -3.56 11.77
C MET A 130 0.39 -4.50 11.03
N GLY A 131 -0.04 -5.71 10.68
CA GLY A 131 0.76 -6.65 9.89
C GLY A 131 1.20 -6.08 8.55
N THR A 132 0.28 -5.44 7.83
CA THR A 132 0.58 -4.76 6.57
C THR A 132 1.56 -3.61 6.75
N THR A 133 1.43 -2.85 7.84
CA THR A 133 2.36 -1.77 8.18
C THR A 133 3.79 -2.30 8.32
N PHE A 134 4.00 -3.36 9.10
CA PHE A 134 5.33 -3.96 9.26
C PHE A 134 5.89 -4.56 7.98
N TYR A 135 5.04 -5.25 7.20
CA TYR A 135 5.44 -5.82 5.92
C TYR A 135 5.92 -4.73 4.94
N LEU A 136 5.15 -3.65 4.79
CA LEU A 136 5.48 -2.54 3.90
C LEU A 136 6.70 -1.73 4.39
N LEU A 137 6.85 -1.57 5.71
CA LEU A 137 8.06 -0.95 6.30
C LEU A 137 9.33 -1.73 5.96
N GLY A 138 9.30 -3.06 6.13
CA GLY A 138 10.43 -3.93 5.80
C GLY A 138 10.77 -3.88 4.32
N ARG A 139 9.75 -3.97 3.47
CA ARG A 139 9.89 -3.88 2.00
C ARG A 139 10.42 -2.52 1.56
N SER A 140 9.96 -1.44 2.17
CA SER A 140 10.45 -0.09 1.85
C SER A 140 11.91 0.10 2.23
N SER A 141 12.32 -0.44 3.39
CA SER A 141 13.71 -0.42 3.85
C SER A 141 14.64 -1.20 2.91
N ALA A 142 14.21 -2.38 2.44
CA ALA A 142 14.93 -3.14 1.44
C ALA A 142 15.05 -2.39 0.11
N THR A 143 13.98 -1.73 -0.31
CA THR A 143 13.95 -0.90 -1.53
C THR A 143 14.94 0.28 -1.40
N ARG A 144 14.95 0.96 -0.26
CA ARG A 144 15.94 2.02 0.04
C ARG A 144 17.37 1.52 -0.09
N LYS A 145 17.68 0.37 0.52
CA LYS A 145 19.02 -0.23 0.46
C LYS A 145 19.42 -0.55 -0.98
N TRP A 146 18.50 -1.07 -1.79
CA TRP A 146 18.72 -1.36 -3.20
C TRP A 146 19.00 -0.09 -4.02
N TYR A 147 18.24 0.99 -3.80
CA TYR A 147 18.49 2.28 -4.46
C TYR A 147 19.87 2.85 -4.09
N LEU A 148 20.25 2.80 -2.81
CA LEU A 148 21.56 3.26 -2.35
C LEU A 148 22.71 2.44 -2.94
N SER A 149 22.54 1.13 -3.12
CA SER A 149 23.58 0.29 -3.77
C SER A 149 23.70 0.51 -5.27
N LYS A 150 22.65 1.03 -5.92
CA LYS A 150 22.58 1.15 -7.39
C LYS A 150 22.92 2.54 -7.90
N PHE A 151 22.70 3.58 -7.10
CA PHE A 151 22.92 4.97 -7.50
C PHE A 151 23.91 5.64 -6.54
N GLU A 152 25.13 5.92 -7.02
CA GLU A 152 26.18 6.60 -6.23
C GLU A 152 25.77 8.01 -5.76
N LYS A 153 24.88 8.69 -6.50
CA LYS A 153 24.39 10.06 -6.19
C LYS A 153 22.97 10.08 -5.60
N PHE A 154 22.56 9.05 -4.88
CA PHE A 154 21.22 9.03 -4.29
C PHE A 154 21.12 9.95 -3.05
N PRO A 155 20.10 10.82 -2.96
CA PRO A 155 19.94 11.74 -1.83
C PRO A 155 19.67 10.99 -0.51
N MET A 156 20.59 11.13 0.45
CA MET A 156 20.53 10.47 1.77
C MET A 156 19.38 10.96 2.66
N ASN A 157 18.83 12.15 2.37
CA ASN A 157 17.70 12.75 3.09
C ASN A 157 16.35 12.10 2.74
N VAL A 158 16.27 11.27 1.69
CA VAL A 158 15.03 10.55 1.36
C VAL A 158 14.86 9.35 2.29
N LYS A 159 13.73 9.34 3.00
CA LYS A 159 13.33 8.35 3.99
C LYS A 159 12.68 7.13 3.34
N ALA A 160 12.61 6.01 4.05
CA ALA A 160 12.06 4.78 3.51
C ALA A 160 10.55 4.92 3.26
N MET A 161 9.75 5.28 4.26
CA MET A 161 8.29 5.21 4.15
C MET A 161 7.53 6.32 4.88
N ILE A 162 7.95 6.70 6.09
CA ILE A 162 7.23 7.70 6.89
C ILE A 162 8.01 9.03 6.84
N PRO A 163 7.41 10.12 6.33
CA PRO A 163 8.04 11.42 6.37
C PRO A 163 8.45 11.73 7.82
N PHE A 164 9.72 12.09 8.02
CA PHE A 164 10.30 12.54 9.32
C PHE A 164 10.50 11.48 10.43
N LEU A 165 10.11 10.22 10.25
CA LEU A 165 10.46 9.13 11.19
C LEU A 165 11.39 8.08 10.59
N PHE A 166 11.08 7.55 9.39
CA PHE A 166 11.77 6.39 8.82
C PHE A 166 11.84 6.39 7.30
#